data_AF-A0A2G6NHH6-F1
#
_entry.id   AF-A0A2G6NHH6-F1
#
_cell.length_a   1.000
_cell.length_b   1.000
_cell.length_c   1.000
_cell.angle_alpha   90.00
_cell.angle_beta   90.00
_cell.angle_gamma   90.00
#
_symmetry.space_group_name_H-M   'P 1'
#
loop_
_entity.id
_entity.type
_entity.pdbx_description
1 polymer ?
#
loop_
_entity_poly.entity_id
_entity_poly.type
_entity_poly.pdbx_seq_one_letter_code
_entity_poly.pdbx_strand_id
1 'polypeptide(L)'
;MDIQKRLERRHSRWWPSYGIMAVWCVMGLFTGGCHSLSGRNASLAADDSAENQLIQAYEAFQTQRYEQARLLFDSVARMHKTGPLNQHARYGIACVQMATSETADAMKEAMREWAYWFQLQPKKYTHGDPRLLDPVLHRYGIYLQNDAQQAKKWQAEKKWFQQALTQKQSQIEVLQEKIDAIEAIDQDIEEKKRKITPPNPEVSVDNP
;
A
#
# COMPACT_ATOMS: atom_id res chain seq x y z
N MET A 1 8.18 33.36 -10.94
CA MET A 1 9.16 34.20 -10.22
C MET A 1 9.19 33.64 -8.80
N ASP A 2 10.15 32.82 -8.36
CA ASP A 2 11.52 33.25 -8.06
C ASP A 2 12.38 32.01 -7.65
N ILE A 3 12.93 31.25 -8.62
CA ILE A 3 13.73 30.02 -8.36
C ILE A 3 15.13 30.09 -9.01
N GLN A 4 15.59 31.25 -9.50
CA GLN A 4 16.83 31.35 -10.29
C GLN A 4 18.04 32.04 -9.63
N LYS A 5 18.12 32.17 -8.30
CA LYS A 5 19.20 32.95 -7.63
C LYS A 5 20.11 32.23 -6.63
N ARG A 6 20.39 30.93 -6.79
CA ARG A 6 21.33 30.20 -5.89
C ARG A 6 22.36 29.28 -6.58
N LEU A 7 22.82 29.61 -7.78
CA LEU A 7 23.86 28.83 -8.48
C LEU A 7 25.17 29.55 -8.80
N GLU A 8 25.38 30.77 -8.30
CA GLU A 8 26.68 31.43 -8.44
C GLU A 8 27.18 31.97 -7.10
N ARG A 9 28.09 31.20 -6.48
CA ARG A 9 29.19 31.71 -5.65
C ARG A 9 30.02 30.52 -5.16
N ARG A 10 30.97 30.09 -6.00
CA ARG A 10 32.31 29.63 -5.59
C ARG A 10 33.15 29.35 -6.83
N HIS A 11 33.50 30.42 -7.52
CA HIS A 11 34.66 30.44 -8.40
C HIS A 11 35.94 30.54 -7.55
N SER A 12 36.93 29.76 -7.95
CA SER A 12 38.37 30.04 -7.95
C SER A 12 39.14 30.28 -6.64
N ARG A 13 40.01 29.30 -6.32
CA ARG A 13 41.42 29.49 -5.92
C ARG A 13 42.19 28.29 -6.51
N TRP A 14 42.71 28.39 -7.74
CA TRP A 14 44.12 28.73 -8.02
C TRP A 14 45.08 28.14 -6.99
N TRP A 15 45.76 27.04 -7.33
CA TRP A 15 47.22 26.88 -7.18
C TRP A 15 47.72 25.93 -8.30
N PRO A 16 48.65 26.39 -9.15
CA PRO A 16 49.33 25.56 -10.14
C PRO A 16 50.56 24.93 -9.48
N SER A 17 50.63 23.60 -9.47
CA SER A 17 51.83 22.85 -9.05
C SER A 17 52.15 21.74 -10.04
N TYR A 18 52.13 22.07 -11.34
CA TYR A 18 52.79 21.28 -12.37
C TYR A 18 54.31 21.49 -12.22
N GLY A 19 54.92 20.80 -11.26
CA GLY A 19 56.35 20.99 -10.97
C GLY A 19 57.04 19.91 -10.16
N ILE A 20 56.37 18.78 -9.87
CA ILE A 20 56.97 17.63 -9.16
C ILE A 20 56.42 16.31 -9.76
N MET A 21 56.40 16.19 -11.09
CA MET A 21 55.92 14.98 -11.80
C MET A 21 57.00 14.30 -12.66
N ALA A 22 58.28 14.63 -12.46
CA ALA A 22 59.37 14.07 -13.30
C ALA A 22 60.41 13.23 -12.55
N VAL A 23 60.38 13.16 -11.21
CA VAL A 23 61.42 12.45 -10.43
C VAL A 23 60.93 11.12 -9.84
N TRP A 24 59.64 10.80 -9.92
CA TRP A 24 59.08 9.52 -9.44
C TRP A 24 59.03 8.40 -10.49
N CYS A 25 59.50 8.63 -11.72
CA CYS A 25 59.42 7.63 -12.80
C CYS A 25 60.57 6.62 -12.87
N VAL A 26 61.57 6.64 -11.98
CA VAL A 26 62.79 5.79 -12.15
C VAL A 26 63.04 4.79 -11.01
N MET A 27 62.20 4.74 -9.98
CA MET A 27 62.36 3.84 -8.81
C MET A 27 61.25 2.78 -8.66
N GLY A 28 60.62 2.36 -9.77
CA GLY A 28 59.42 1.51 -9.74
C GLY A 28 59.54 0.15 -10.44
N LEU A 29 60.73 -0.43 -10.59
CA LEU A 29 60.92 -1.69 -11.36
C LEU A 29 61.36 -2.92 -10.53
N PHE A 30 61.14 -2.93 -9.21
CA PHE A 30 61.44 -4.11 -8.36
C PHE A 30 60.37 -4.42 -7.28
N THR A 31 59.08 -4.27 -7.60
CA THR A 31 57.97 -4.77 -6.74
C THR A 31 56.90 -5.51 -7.53
N GLY A 32 57.33 -6.34 -8.48
CA GLY A 32 56.45 -7.24 -9.23
C GLY A 32 56.42 -8.64 -8.63
N GLY A 33 55.77 -8.84 -7.49
CA GLY A 33 55.55 -10.17 -6.91
C GLY A 33 54.63 -10.10 -5.70
N CYS A 34 53.54 -10.89 -5.70
CA CYS A 34 52.52 -10.99 -4.64
C CYS A 34 51.47 -9.86 -4.53
N HIS A 35 50.75 -9.51 -5.60
CA HIS A 35 49.45 -8.80 -5.46
C HIS A 35 48.20 -9.71 -5.56
N SER A 36 48.36 -11.01 -5.85
CA SER A 36 47.21 -11.91 -6.08
C SER A 36 46.64 -12.61 -4.83
N LEU A 37 47.33 -12.57 -3.68
CA LEU A 37 46.85 -13.22 -2.44
C LEU A 37 46.14 -12.25 -1.47
N SER A 38 46.37 -10.94 -1.59
CA SER A 38 45.76 -9.94 -0.69
C SER A 38 44.25 -9.76 -0.92
N GLY A 39 43.76 -10.00 -2.14
CA GLY A 39 42.33 -9.86 -2.48
C GLY A 39 41.42 -10.92 -1.86
N ARG A 40 41.91 -12.14 -1.62
CA ARG A 40 41.12 -13.23 -1.01
C ARG A 40 40.93 -13.04 0.49
N ASN A 41 41.95 -12.59 1.20
CA ASN A 41 41.86 -12.34 2.64
C ASN A 41 40.97 -11.12 2.94
N ALA A 42 40.98 -10.12 2.06
CA ALA A 42 40.07 -8.97 2.14
C ALA A 42 38.61 -9.34 1.87
N SER A 43 38.33 -10.26 0.94
CA SER A 43 36.95 -10.71 0.69
C SER A 43 36.39 -11.54 1.84
N LEU A 44 37.20 -12.44 2.43
CA LEU A 44 36.79 -13.24 3.58
C LEU A 44 36.48 -12.36 4.80
N ALA A 45 37.34 -11.38 5.10
CA ALA A 45 37.08 -10.44 6.19
C ALA A 45 35.83 -9.56 5.96
N ALA A 46 35.53 -9.23 4.70
CA ALA A 46 34.32 -8.50 4.34
C ALA A 46 33.05 -9.37 4.48
N ASP A 47 33.13 -10.64 4.11
CA ASP A 47 32.04 -11.61 4.27
C ASP A 47 31.72 -11.84 5.77
N ASP A 48 32.73 -12.04 6.61
CA ASP A 48 32.57 -12.18 8.07
C ASP A 48 31.94 -10.92 8.69
N SER A 49 32.28 -9.73 8.18
CA SER A 49 31.69 -8.47 8.63
C SER A 49 30.21 -8.37 8.24
N ALA A 50 29.85 -8.78 7.04
CA ALA A 50 28.49 -8.73 6.54
C ALA A 50 27.56 -9.74 7.24
N GLU A 51 28.08 -10.93 7.56
CA GLU A 51 27.34 -11.91 8.34
C GLU A 51 27.03 -11.39 9.76
N ASN A 52 28.01 -10.76 10.42
CA ASN A 52 27.79 -10.11 11.71
C ASN A 52 26.77 -8.95 11.62
N GLN A 53 26.79 -8.15 10.56
CA GLN A 53 25.76 -7.11 10.33
C GLN A 53 24.37 -7.72 10.15
N LEU A 54 24.28 -8.85 9.45
CA LEU A 54 23.02 -9.55 9.24
C LEU A 54 22.47 -10.10 10.56
N ILE A 55 23.31 -10.67 11.43
CA ILE A 55 22.92 -11.09 12.78
C ILE A 55 22.38 -9.91 13.60
N GLN A 56 23.07 -8.77 13.58
CA GLN A 56 22.59 -7.56 14.25
C GLN A 56 21.27 -7.05 13.69
N ALA A 57 21.06 -7.19 12.38
CA ALA A 57 19.80 -6.81 11.73
C ALA A 57 18.63 -7.66 12.22
N TYR A 58 18.85 -8.98 12.36
CA TYR A 58 17.87 -9.91 12.93
C TYR A 58 17.55 -9.56 14.40
N GLU A 59 18.55 -9.26 15.22
CA GLU A 59 18.36 -8.89 16.62
C GLU A 59 17.60 -7.56 16.75
N ALA A 60 17.97 -6.56 15.94
CA ALA A 60 17.26 -5.29 15.87
C ALA A 60 15.78 -5.47 15.47
N PHE A 61 15.51 -6.39 14.52
CA PHE A 61 14.15 -6.72 14.12
C PHE A 61 13.35 -7.37 15.27
N GLN A 62 13.92 -8.37 15.93
CA GLN A 62 13.27 -9.09 17.04
C GLN A 62 12.98 -8.16 18.23
N THR A 63 13.84 -7.17 18.45
CA THR A 63 13.65 -6.12 19.47
C THR A 63 12.79 -4.94 18.99
N GLN A 64 12.09 -5.09 17.87
CA GLN A 64 11.16 -4.11 17.26
C GLN A 64 11.83 -2.77 16.88
N ARG A 65 13.15 -2.74 16.73
CA ARG A 65 13.91 -1.58 16.24
C ARG A 65 13.96 -1.58 14.71
N TYR A 66 12.78 -1.49 14.10
CA TYR A 66 12.60 -1.70 12.66
C TYR A 66 13.42 -0.75 11.78
N GLU A 67 13.57 0.52 12.17
CA GLU A 67 14.38 1.49 11.43
C GLU A 67 15.86 1.06 11.40
N GLN A 68 16.41 0.68 12.55
CA GLN A 68 17.78 0.18 12.66
C GLN A 68 17.96 -1.12 11.88
N ALA A 69 17.03 -2.07 12.01
CA ALA A 69 17.05 -3.33 11.27
C ALA A 69 17.07 -3.08 9.76
N ARG A 70 16.24 -2.15 9.27
CA ARG A 70 16.22 -1.77 7.84
C ARG A 70 17.56 -1.27 7.37
N LEU A 71 18.18 -0.34 8.10
CA LEU A 71 19.48 0.23 7.73
C LEU A 71 20.57 -0.85 7.64
N LEU A 72 20.57 -1.81 8.57
CA LEU A 72 21.50 -2.94 8.58
C LEU A 72 21.25 -3.90 7.40
N PHE A 73 20.00 -4.28 7.14
CA PHE A 73 19.69 -5.10 5.96
C PHE A 73 20.03 -4.37 4.65
N ASP A 74 19.70 -3.08 4.51
CA ASP A 74 20.04 -2.28 3.34
C ASP A 74 21.57 -2.15 3.15
N SER A 75 22.34 -2.10 4.24
CA SER A 75 23.81 -2.15 4.19
C SER A 75 24.30 -3.47 3.58
N VAL A 76 23.85 -4.61 4.13
CA VAL A 76 24.24 -5.95 3.64
C VAL A 76 23.81 -6.14 2.18
N ALA A 77 22.60 -5.73 1.81
CA ALA A 77 22.08 -5.84 0.45
C ALA A 77 22.86 -4.99 -0.57
N ARG A 78 23.44 -3.85 -0.14
CA ARG A 78 24.27 -3.00 -1.01
C ARG A 78 25.68 -3.53 -1.19
N MET A 79 26.27 -4.09 -0.13
CA MET A 79 27.62 -4.68 -0.16
C MET A 79 27.65 -5.96 -1.00
N HIS A 80 26.62 -6.80 -0.88
CA HIS A 80 26.49 -8.04 -1.63
C HIS A 80 25.37 -7.90 -2.63
N LYS A 81 25.67 -7.73 -3.92
CA LYS A 81 24.64 -7.59 -4.97
C LYS A 81 23.94 -8.91 -5.30
N THR A 82 24.61 -10.03 -5.05
CA THR A 82 24.17 -11.38 -5.42
C THR A 82 24.55 -12.37 -4.32
N GLY A 83 23.92 -13.55 -4.34
CA GLY A 83 24.24 -14.64 -3.40
C GLY A 83 23.37 -14.64 -2.14
N PRO A 84 23.68 -15.52 -1.18
CA PRO A 84 22.83 -15.79 -0.02
C PRO A 84 22.67 -14.56 0.87
N LEU A 85 23.74 -13.83 1.19
CA LEU A 85 23.66 -12.65 2.06
C LEU A 85 22.72 -11.57 1.50
N ASN A 86 22.75 -11.32 0.17
CA ASN A 86 21.79 -10.42 -0.47
C ASN A 86 20.34 -10.91 -0.31
N GLN A 87 20.14 -12.21 -0.50
CA GLN A 87 18.81 -12.82 -0.38
C GLN A 87 18.29 -12.70 1.06
N HIS A 88 19.10 -13.01 2.07
CA HIS A 88 18.71 -12.84 3.47
C HIS A 88 18.40 -11.38 3.80
N ALA A 89 19.22 -10.44 3.32
CA ALA A 89 18.99 -9.02 3.53
C ALA A 89 17.69 -8.51 2.88
N ARG A 90 17.43 -8.90 1.62
CA ARG A 90 16.17 -8.54 0.92
C ARG A 90 14.94 -9.11 1.60
N TYR A 91 15.01 -10.35 2.08
CA TYR A 91 13.96 -10.95 2.89
C TYR A 91 13.71 -10.15 4.17
N GLY A 92 14.78 -9.79 4.89
CA GLY A 92 14.70 -8.91 6.06
C GLY A 92 14.05 -7.55 5.77
N ILE A 93 14.41 -6.90 4.66
CA ILE A 93 13.81 -5.63 4.22
C ILE A 93 12.31 -5.79 3.99
N ALA A 94 11.89 -6.83 3.29
CA ALA A 94 10.47 -7.10 3.05
C ALA A 94 9.71 -7.32 4.37
N CYS A 95 10.27 -8.11 5.30
CA CYS A 95 9.70 -8.30 6.63
C CYS A 95 9.59 -7.00 7.41
N VAL A 96 10.62 -6.13 7.37
CA VAL A 96 10.56 -4.81 8.00
C VAL A 96 9.45 -3.95 7.39
N GLN A 97 9.35 -3.89 6.07
CA GLN A 97 8.31 -3.11 5.39
C GLN A 97 6.90 -3.61 5.75
N MET A 98 6.68 -4.91 5.81
CA MET A 98 5.41 -5.49 6.25
C MET A 98 5.13 -5.17 7.73
N ALA A 99 6.16 -5.22 8.59
CA ALA A 99 6.02 -4.93 10.01
C ALA A 99 5.71 -3.44 10.27
N THR A 100 6.20 -2.52 9.43
CA THR A 100 6.01 -1.06 9.59
C THR A 100 4.93 -0.45 8.70
N SER A 101 4.33 -1.20 7.76
CA SER A 101 3.29 -0.65 6.88
C SER A 101 2.07 -0.21 7.67
N GLU A 102 1.67 1.05 7.59
CA GLU A 102 0.46 1.58 8.27
C GLU A 102 -0.80 1.43 7.41
N THR A 103 -0.64 1.36 6.09
CA THR A 103 -1.74 1.29 5.12
C THR A 103 -1.78 -0.06 4.41
N ALA A 104 -2.97 -0.43 3.92
CA ALA A 104 -3.16 -1.64 3.12
C ALA A 104 -2.31 -1.60 1.83
N ASP A 105 -2.17 -0.42 1.21
CA ASP A 105 -1.36 -0.25 0.00
C ASP A 105 0.13 -0.46 0.28
N ALA A 106 0.65 0.07 1.40
CA ALA A 106 2.04 -0.14 1.81
C ALA A 106 2.33 -1.62 2.12
N MET A 107 1.39 -2.31 2.77
CA MET A 107 1.48 -3.75 3.01
C MET A 107 1.49 -4.53 1.68
N LYS A 108 0.63 -4.17 0.73
CA LYS A 108 0.57 -4.80 -0.60
C LYS A 108 1.88 -4.63 -1.36
N GLU A 109 2.53 -3.47 -1.24
CA GLU A 109 3.87 -3.25 -1.80
C GLU A 109 4.91 -4.17 -1.18
N ALA A 110 4.95 -4.22 0.15
CA ALA A 110 5.89 -5.08 0.87
C ALA A 110 5.69 -6.57 0.53
N MET A 111 4.44 -7.01 0.36
CA MET A 111 4.12 -8.36 -0.11
C MET A 111 4.56 -8.63 -1.55
N ARG A 112 4.49 -7.63 -2.44
CA ARG A 112 5.00 -7.77 -3.82
C ARG A 112 6.50 -7.97 -3.83
N GLU A 113 7.23 -7.19 -3.04
CA GLU A 113 8.69 -7.33 -2.88
C GLU A 113 9.06 -8.69 -2.27
N TRP A 114 8.32 -9.14 -1.26
CA TRP A 114 8.49 -10.47 -0.68
C TRP A 114 8.26 -11.59 -1.71
N ALA A 115 7.17 -11.50 -2.48
CA ALA A 115 6.85 -12.49 -3.50
C ALA A 115 7.88 -12.51 -4.64
N TYR A 116 8.37 -11.34 -5.05
CA TYR A 116 9.43 -11.21 -6.04
C TYR A 116 10.71 -11.88 -5.55
N TRP A 117 11.12 -11.60 -4.31
CA TRP A 117 12.26 -12.28 -3.69
C TRP A 117 12.07 -13.80 -3.65
N PHE A 118 10.88 -14.28 -3.27
CA PHE A 118 10.57 -15.70 -3.18
C PHE A 118 10.72 -16.40 -4.53
N GLN A 119 10.28 -15.76 -5.62
CA GLN A 119 10.42 -16.29 -6.98
C GLN A 119 11.88 -16.39 -7.46
N LEU A 120 12.76 -15.52 -6.95
CA LEU A 120 14.17 -15.48 -7.32
C LEU A 120 15.03 -16.47 -6.52
N GLN A 121 14.47 -17.18 -5.54
CA GLN A 121 15.20 -18.15 -4.72
C GLN A 121 15.67 -19.34 -5.57
N PRO A 122 16.99 -19.62 -5.64
CA PRO A 122 17.45 -20.83 -6.29
C PRO A 122 17.03 -22.04 -5.46
N LYS A 123 16.58 -23.12 -6.12
CA LYS A 123 16.00 -24.33 -5.49
C LYS A 123 16.84 -25.00 -4.39
N LYS A 124 18.11 -24.63 -4.24
CA LYS A 124 19.08 -25.23 -3.31
C LYS A 124 19.36 -24.38 -2.07
N TYR A 125 18.83 -23.15 -1.96
CA TYR A 125 19.11 -22.30 -0.80
C TYR A 125 18.16 -22.59 0.35
N THR A 126 18.75 -22.56 1.55
CA THR A 126 18.08 -22.62 2.84
C THR A 126 17.07 -21.48 2.94
N HIS A 127 15.84 -21.85 3.31
CA HIS A 127 14.74 -20.92 3.49
C HIS A 127 15.12 -19.81 4.49
N GLY A 128 14.67 -18.58 4.23
CA GLY A 128 14.87 -17.45 5.15
C GLY A 128 14.35 -17.75 6.56
N ASP A 129 14.86 -17.05 7.58
CA ASP A 129 14.47 -17.31 8.98
C ASP A 129 12.96 -17.10 9.16
N PRO A 130 12.17 -18.15 9.45
CA PRO A 130 10.72 -18.04 9.59
C PRO A 130 10.33 -17.16 10.79
N ARG A 131 11.22 -16.96 11.77
CA ARG A 131 10.97 -16.10 12.93
C ARG A 131 10.77 -14.63 12.56
N LEU A 132 11.28 -14.19 11.40
CA LEU A 132 11.01 -12.84 10.89
C LEU A 132 9.55 -12.62 10.50
N LEU A 133 8.82 -13.70 10.17
CA LEU A 133 7.41 -13.59 9.81
C LEU A 133 6.50 -13.54 11.03
N ASP A 134 6.94 -13.96 12.21
CA ASP A 134 6.07 -14.04 13.40
C ASP A 134 5.41 -12.69 13.74
N PRO A 135 6.14 -11.55 13.82
CA PRO A 135 5.52 -10.26 14.09
C PRO A 135 4.56 -9.81 12.96
N VAL A 136 4.88 -10.17 11.72
CA VAL A 136 4.06 -9.85 10.55
C VAL A 136 2.76 -10.63 10.58
N LEU A 137 2.83 -11.94 10.84
CA LEU A 137 1.68 -12.84 10.92
C LEU A 137 0.77 -12.49 12.10
N HIS A 138 1.35 -12.18 13.27
CA HIS A 138 0.58 -11.72 14.42
C HIS A 138 -0.22 -10.46 14.10
N ARG A 139 0.44 -9.46 13.50
CA ARG A 139 -0.21 -8.21 13.11
C ARG A 139 -1.29 -8.45 12.04
N TYR A 140 -1.02 -9.28 11.04
CA TYR A 140 -1.97 -9.60 9.99
C TYR A 140 -3.18 -10.39 10.52
N GLY A 141 -2.96 -11.29 11.48
CA GLY A 141 -4.04 -11.99 12.17
C GLY A 141 -5.03 -11.04 12.84
N ILE A 142 -4.53 -9.96 13.46
CA ILE A 142 -5.38 -8.91 14.05
C ILE A 142 -6.18 -8.17 12.96
N TYR A 143 -5.53 -7.77 11.87
CA TYR A 143 -6.22 -7.11 10.74
C TYR A 143 -7.34 -7.99 10.16
N LEU A 144 -7.06 -9.27 9.90
CA LEU A 144 -8.06 -10.21 9.38
C LEU A 144 -9.24 -10.41 10.33
N GLN A 145 -8.98 -10.46 11.65
CA GLN A 145 -10.05 -10.55 12.65
C GLN A 145 -10.92 -9.30 12.67
N ASN A 146 -10.31 -8.12 12.60
CA ASN A 146 -11.01 -6.84 12.56
C ASN A 146 -11.85 -6.71 11.27
N ASP A 147 -11.30 -7.08 10.13
CA ASP A 147 -12.01 -7.08 8.84
C ASP A 147 -13.20 -8.04 8.86
N ALA A 148 -13.03 -9.24 9.43
CA ALA A 148 -14.11 -10.20 9.59
C ALA A 148 -15.22 -9.67 10.52
N GLN A 149 -14.87 -8.99 11.61
CA GLN A 149 -15.83 -8.34 12.51
C GLN A 149 -16.56 -7.19 11.82
N GLN A 150 -15.85 -6.35 11.07
CA GLN A 150 -16.45 -5.28 10.28
C GLN A 150 -17.38 -5.84 9.22
N ALA A 151 -16.97 -6.87 8.47
CA ALA A 151 -17.81 -7.50 7.45
C ALA A 151 -19.12 -8.04 8.05
N LYS A 152 -19.07 -8.66 9.24
CA LYS A 152 -20.28 -9.08 9.97
C LYS A 152 -21.18 -7.90 10.33
N LYS A 153 -20.60 -6.79 10.81
CA LYS A 153 -21.35 -5.56 11.12
C LYS A 153 -22.03 -5.00 9.87
N TRP A 154 -21.30 -4.88 8.77
CA TRP A 154 -21.84 -4.42 7.47
C TRP A 154 -22.95 -5.33 6.94
N GLN A 155 -22.84 -6.64 7.12
CA GLN A 155 -23.92 -7.57 6.74
C GLN A 155 -25.18 -7.38 7.59
N ALA A 156 -25.03 -7.19 8.90
CA ALA A 156 -26.15 -6.91 9.79
C ALA A 156 -26.84 -5.58 9.43
N GLU A 157 -26.04 -4.54 9.17
CA GLU A 157 -26.53 -3.23 8.78
C GLU A 157 -27.23 -3.26 7.42
N LYS A 158 -26.65 -3.95 6.43
CA LYS A 158 -27.29 -4.18 5.13
C LYS A 158 -28.65 -4.88 5.28
N LYS A 159 -28.73 -5.91 6.11
CA LYS A 159 -29.99 -6.63 6.36
C LYS A 159 -31.04 -5.70 6.99
N TRP A 160 -30.64 -4.87 7.95
CA TRP A 160 -31.52 -3.89 8.56
C TRP A 160 -32.03 -2.86 7.53
N PHE A 161 -31.15 -2.30 6.69
CA PHE A 161 -31.55 -1.39 5.61
C PHE A 161 -32.52 -2.04 4.62
N GLN A 162 -32.28 -3.30 4.25
CA GLN A 162 -33.19 -4.04 3.38
C GLN A 162 -34.57 -4.20 4.01
N GLN A 163 -34.66 -4.54 5.29
CA GLN A 163 -35.94 -4.63 6.01
C GLN A 163 -36.66 -3.28 6.06
N ALA A 164 -35.92 -2.19 6.33
CA ALA A 164 -36.47 -0.84 6.35
C ALA A 164 -37.00 -0.42 4.97
N LEU A 165 -36.30 -0.76 3.88
CA LEU A 165 -36.75 -0.51 2.51
C LEU A 165 -38.04 -1.28 2.20
N THR A 166 -38.11 -2.59 2.53
CA THR A 166 -39.33 -3.38 2.33
C THR A 166 -40.51 -2.81 3.12
N GLN A 167 -40.29 -2.38 4.36
CA GLN A 167 -41.34 -1.76 5.18
C GLN A 167 -41.82 -0.43 4.58
N LYS A 168 -40.91 0.40 4.04
CA LYS A 168 -41.30 1.65 3.38
C LYS A 168 -42.03 1.39 2.08
N GLN A 169 -41.63 0.37 1.32
CA GLN A 169 -42.30 -0.02 0.09
C GLN A 169 -43.74 -0.46 0.35
N SER A 170 -43.98 -1.29 1.37
CA SER A 170 -45.35 -1.71 1.72
C SER A 170 -46.21 -0.55 2.22
N GLN A 171 -45.63 0.43 2.93
CA GLN A 171 -46.35 1.65 3.32
C GLN A 171 -46.77 2.47 2.10
N ILE A 172 -45.92 2.57 1.08
CA ILE A 172 -46.22 3.26 -0.17
C ILE A 172 -47.37 2.55 -0.90
N GLU A 173 -47.31 1.22 -1.00
CA GLU A 173 -48.38 0.41 -1.64
C GLU A 173 -49.74 0.63 -0.95
N VAL A 174 -49.79 0.56 0.38
CA VAL A 174 -51.03 0.81 1.14
C VAL A 174 -51.54 2.23 0.96
N LEU A 175 -50.65 3.23 0.89
CA LEU A 175 -51.06 4.61 0.65
C LEU A 175 -51.60 4.80 -0.78
N GLN A 176 -50.99 4.13 -1.76
CA GLN A 176 -51.47 4.15 -3.14
C GLN A 176 -52.87 3.55 -3.26
N GLU A 177 -53.10 2.38 -2.66
CA GLU A 177 -54.44 1.76 -2.62
C GLU A 177 -55.50 2.70 -2.02
N LYS A 178 -55.13 3.47 -0.99
CA LYS A 178 -56.05 4.45 -0.38
C LYS A 178 -56.33 5.64 -1.30
N ILE A 179 -55.32 6.12 -2.03
CA ILE A 179 -55.49 7.20 -3.02
C ILE A 179 -56.44 6.72 -4.11
N ASP A 180 -56.19 5.55 -4.69
CA ASP A 180 -57.00 4.97 -5.76
C ASP A 180 -58.45 4.76 -5.31
N ALA A 181 -58.67 4.32 -4.06
CA ALA A 181 -60.01 4.17 -3.49
C ALA A 181 -60.74 5.51 -3.33
N ILE A 182 -60.05 6.58 -2.95
CA ILE A 182 -60.63 7.92 -2.83
C ILE A 182 -60.96 8.48 -4.22
N GLU A 183 -60.09 8.29 -5.20
CA GLU A 183 -60.32 8.72 -6.59
C GLU A 183 -61.55 8.01 -7.20
N ALA A 184 -61.73 6.71 -6.93
CA ALA A 184 -62.91 5.98 -7.36
C ALA A 184 -64.21 6.52 -6.74
N ILE A 185 -64.19 6.90 -5.46
CA ILE A 185 -65.34 7.54 -4.80
C ILE A 185 -65.67 8.89 -5.45
N ASP A 186 -64.65 9.70 -5.75
CA ASP A 186 -64.83 11.01 -6.37
C ASP A 186 -65.45 10.89 -7.77
N GLN A 187 -64.99 9.91 -8.57
CA GLN A 187 -65.58 9.59 -9.87
C GLN A 187 -67.07 9.20 -9.77
N ASP A 188 -67.43 8.33 -8.82
CA ASP A 188 -68.84 7.93 -8.60
C ASP A 188 -69.72 9.12 -8.17
N ILE A 189 -69.18 10.05 -7.36
CA ILE A 189 -69.85 11.29 -6.98
C ILE A 189 -70.10 12.17 -8.20
N GLU A 190 -69.10 12.37 -9.06
CA GLU A 190 -69.24 13.19 -10.27
C GLU A 190 -70.22 12.58 -11.29
N GLU A 191 -70.21 11.25 -11.46
CA GLU A 191 -71.22 10.57 -12.28
C GLU A 191 -72.63 10.75 -11.74
N LYS A 192 -72.81 10.63 -10.42
CA LYS A 192 -74.11 10.84 -9.76
C LYS A 192 -74.58 12.29 -9.90
N LYS A 193 -73.69 13.28 -9.75
CA LYS A 193 -74.02 14.70 -9.97
C LYS A 193 -74.54 14.93 -11.39
N ARG A 194 -73.86 14.39 -12.41
CA ARG A 194 -74.28 14.51 -13.82
C ARG A 194 -75.67 13.93 -14.09
N LYS A 195 -76.07 12.85 -13.40
CA LYS A 195 -77.41 12.23 -13.55
C LYS A 195 -78.53 13.04 -12.90
N ILE A 196 -78.23 13.80 -11.85
CA ILE A 196 -79.22 14.55 -11.06
C ILE A 196 -79.44 15.95 -11.63
N THR A 197 -78.43 16.56 -12.27
CA THR A 197 -78.60 17.84 -12.96
C THR A 197 -79.45 17.63 -14.24
N PRO A 198 -80.72 18.09 -14.29
CA PRO A 198 -81.52 17.97 -15.50
C PRO A 198 -80.89 18.81 -16.62
N PRO A 199 -81.10 18.46 -17.92
CA PRO A 199 -80.65 19.30 -19.01
C PRO A 199 -81.22 20.69 -18.79
N ASN A 200 -80.32 21.67 -18.63
CA ASN A 200 -80.70 23.07 -18.59
C ASN A 200 -81.55 23.30 -19.85
N PRO A 201 -82.85 23.64 -19.76
CA PRO A 201 -83.60 23.99 -20.95
C PRO A 201 -82.84 25.14 -21.58
N GLU A 202 -82.30 24.92 -22.78
CA GLU A 202 -81.75 25.98 -23.61
C GLU A 202 -82.77 27.10 -23.57
N VAL A 203 -82.41 28.19 -22.89
CA VAL A 203 -83.14 29.44 -22.99
C VAL A 203 -82.91 29.86 -24.43
N SER A 204 -83.87 29.51 -25.30
CA SER A 204 -84.03 30.09 -26.62
C SER A 204 -84.27 31.57 -26.38
N VAL A 205 -83.18 32.33 -26.34
CA VAL A 205 -83.22 33.79 -26.39
C VAL A 205 -83.63 34.12 -27.83
N ASP A 206 -84.94 34.13 -28.06
CA ASP A 206 -85.52 34.80 -29.22
C ASP A 206 -85.16 36.27 -29.11
N ASN A 207 -84.18 36.67 -29.90
CA ASN A 207 -83.72 38.05 -29.98
C ASN A 207 -84.64 38.78 -30.99
N PRO A 208 -85.34 39.86 -30.58
CA PRO A 208 -86.25 40.62 -31.44
C PRO A 208 -85.55 41.42 -32.54
#